data_AF-A0A971WJT5-F1
#
_entry.id   AF-A0A971WJT5-F1
#
_cell.length_a   1.000
_cell.length_b   1.000
_cell.length_c   1.000
_cell.angle_alpha   90.00
_cell.angle_beta   90.00
_cell.angle_gamma   90.00
#
_symmetry.space_group_name_H-M   'P 1'
#
loop_
_entity.id
_entity.type
_entity.pdbx_description
1 polymer ?
#
loop_
_entity_poly.entity_id
_entity_poly.type
_entity_poly.pdbx_seq_one_letter_code
_entity_poly.pdbx_strand_id
1 'polypeptide(L)'
;MDKNRGVMSNFFRSWRLRWHIVSLEKEKEESLLRLGKRVYELFIERKDWGREEVRENCQEVLSIEEEIEDLEEKMRRLEGNKPRRICPSCGEYIEEGSLYCSRCGFHQKQQELTCSQCGEKINPQDKFCPHCGQEIKQPSSHKTEEEEEKND
;
A
#
# COMPACT_ATOMS: atom_id res chain seq x y z
N MET A 1 -32.29 -4.25 -16.25
CA MET A 1 -31.11 -3.38 -16.01
C MET A 1 -29.92 -4.29 -15.78
N ASP A 2 -29.07 -4.45 -16.80
CA ASP A 2 -28.05 -5.49 -16.88
C ASP A 2 -26.86 -5.26 -15.94
N LYS A 3 -26.80 -6.03 -14.85
CA LYS A 3 -25.64 -6.13 -13.95
C LYS A 3 -24.36 -6.59 -14.69
N ASN A 4 -24.48 -7.23 -15.85
CA ASN A 4 -23.35 -7.74 -16.64
C ASN A 4 -22.55 -6.67 -17.40
N ARG A 5 -23.12 -5.49 -17.66
CA ARG A 5 -22.42 -4.44 -18.42
C ARG A 5 -21.28 -3.79 -17.61
N GLY A 6 -21.45 -3.69 -16.29
CA GLY A 6 -20.41 -3.18 -15.38
C GLY A 6 -19.25 -4.15 -15.18
N VAL A 7 -19.54 -5.46 -15.10
CA VAL A 7 -18.54 -6.52 -14.90
C VAL A 7 -17.59 -6.60 -16.10
N MET A 8 -18.13 -6.56 -17.33
CA MET A 8 -17.31 -6.62 -18.54
C MET A 8 -16.46 -5.35 -18.73
N SER A 9 -16.96 -4.18 -18.32
CA SER A 9 -16.22 -2.91 -18.31
C SER A 9 -15.06 -2.92 -17.30
N ASN A 10 -15.31 -3.42 -16.08
CA ASN A 10 -14.26 -3.55 -15.06
C ASN A 10 -13.20 -4.57 -15.46
N PHE A 11 -13.58 -5.64 -16.16
CA PHE A 11 -12.63 -6.61 -16.71
C PHE A 11 -11.64 -5.96 -17.68
N PHE A 12 -12.12 -5.18 -18.67
CA PHE A 12 -11.22 -4.49 -19.60
C PHE A 12 -10.35 -3.43 -18.91
N ARG A 13 -10.89 -2.75 -17.89
CA ARG A 13 -10.12 -1.79 -17.08
C ARG A 13 -9.02 -2.49 -16.28
N SER A 14 -9.34 -3.56 -15.55
CA SER A 14 -8.36 -4.38 -14.80
C SER A 14 -7.31 -4.96 -15.75
N TRP A 15 -7.72 -5.51 -16.90
CA TRP A 15 -6.79 -6.03 -17.91
C TRP A 15 -5.80 -4.99 -18.43
N ARG A 16 -6.25 -3.75 -18.69
CA ARG A 16 -5.35 -2.64 -19.07
C ARG A 16 -4.36 -2.31 -17.94
N LEU A 17 -4.82 -2.23 -16.70
CA LEU A 17 -3.93 -1.98 -15.55
C LEU A 17 -2.89 -3.10 -15.41
N ARG A 18 -3.31 -4.36 -15.56
CA ARG A 18 -2.40 -5.51 -15.54
C ARG A 18 -1.32 -5.43 -16.61
N TRP A 19 -1.67 -5.01 -17.82
CA TRP A 19 -0.69 -4.80 -18.89
C TRP A 19 0.29 -3.65 -18.56
N HIS A 20 -0.21 -2.58 -17.93
CA HIS A 20 0.64 -1.49 -17.48
C HIS A 20 1.63 -1.95 -16.40
N ILE A 21 1.17 -2.72 -15.42
CA ILE A 21 2.00 -3.33 -14.38
C ILE A 21 3.09 -4.20 -15.02
N VAL A 22 2.74 -5.09 -15.97
CA VAL A 22 3.74 -5.93 -16.66
C VAL A 22 4.78 -5.09 -17.41
N SER A 23 4.37 -3.96 -17.99
CA SER A 23 5.31 -3.03 -18.64
C SER A 23 6.26 -2.39 -17.64
N LEU A 24 5.75 -1.93 -16.50
CA LEU A 24 6.54 -1.32 -15.43
C LEU A 24 7.47 -2.33 -14.74
N GLU A 25 7.03 -3.58 -14.55
CA GLU A 25 7.87 -4.67 -14.03
C GLU A 25 9.10 -4.88 -14.92
N LYS A 26 8.91 -4.83 -16.24
CA LYS A 26 10.02 -4.91 -17.19
C LYS A 26 10.95 -3.69 -17.09
N GLU A 27 10.40 -2.48 -16.98
CA GLU A 27 11.19 -1.25 -16.81
C GLU A 27 11.99 -1.25 -15.50
N LYS A 28 11.41 -1.81 -14.42
CA LYS A 28 12.10 -2.07 -13.15
C LYS A 28 13.29 -3.01 -13.33
N GLU A 29 13.11 -4.13 -14.05
CA GLU A 29 14.20 -5.06 -14.33
C GLU A 29 15.34 -4.39 -15.12
N GLU A 30 15.00 -3.60 -16.14
CA GLU A 30 15.98 -2.83 -16.93
C GLU A 30 16.71 -1.79 -16.06
N SER A 31 16.01 -1.14 -15.13
CA SER A 31 16.59 -0.18 -14.17
C SER A 31 17.52 -0.85 -13.16
N LEU A 32 17.15 -2.01 -12.63
CA LEU A 32 18.00 -2.82 -11.75
C LEU A 32 19.25 -3.30 -12.46
N LEU A 33 19.15 -3.69 -13.74
CA LEU A 33 20.31 -4.06 -14.54
C LEU A 33 21.25 -2.86 -14.75
N ARG A 34 20.69 -1.68 -15.07
CA ARG A 34 21.47 -0.43 -15.19
C ARG A 34 22.19 -0.09 -13.89
N LEU A 35 21.49 -0.15 -12.76
CA LEU A 35 22.05 0.03 -11.42
C LEU A 35 23.21 -0.96 -11.17
N GLY A 36 22.99 -2.25 -11.39
CA GLY A 36 24.00 -3.29 -11.19
C GLY A 36 25.24 -3.08 -12.06
N LYS A 37 25.04 -2.71 -13.33
CA LYS A 37 26.12 -2.33 -14.24
C LYS A 37 26.91 -1.14 -13.70
N ARG A 38 26.22 -0.10 -13.20
CA ARG A 38 26.88 1.09 -12.64
C ARG A 38 27.71 0.76 -11.41
N VAL A 39 27.16 -0.03 -10.49
CA VAL A 39 27.89 -0.49 -9.30
C VAL A 39 29.12 -1.31 -9.69
N TYR A 40 29.00 -2.20 -10.68
CA TYR A 40 30.13 -2.98 -11.18
C TYR A 40 31.22 -2.11 -11.83
N GLU A 41 30.85 -1.11 -12.63
CA GLU A 41 31.80 -0.16 -13.22
C GLU A 41 32.57 0.60 -12.13
N LEU A 42 31.86 1.12 -11.12
CA LEU A 42 32.48 1.81 -9.98
C LEU A 42 33.45 0.90 -9.22
N PHE A 43 33.08 -0.37 -9.04
CA PHE A 43 33.95 -1.38 -8.42
C PHE A 43 35.25 -1.59 -9.22
N ILE A 44 35.16 -1.74 -10.55
CA ILE A 44 36.34 -1.92 -11.41
C ILE A 44 37.24 -0.68 -11.39
N GLU A 45 36.66 0.51 -11.37
CA GLU A 45 37.39 1.79 -11.32
C GLU A 45 38.02 2.07 -9.94
N ARG A 46 37.80 1.19 -8.95
CA ARG A 46 38.20 1.39 -7.54
C ARG A 46 37.77 2.74 -6.97
N LYS A 47 36.68 3.29 -7.50
CA LYS A 47 36.05 4.48 -6.94
C LYS A 47 35.27 4.06 -5.72
N ASP A 48 35.25 4.90 -4.70
CA ASP A 48 34.22 4.78 -3.68
C ASP A 48 32.87 4.83 -4.38
N TRP A 49 31.98 3.91 -3.99
CA TRP A 49 30.54 3.99 -4.20
C TRP A 49 30.00 5.34 -3.72
N GLY A 50 30.17 6.37 -4.55
CA GLY A 50 29.63 7.70 -4.34
C GLY A 50 28.12 7.56 -4.17
N ARG A 51 27.64 7.88 -2.97
CA ARG A 51 26.26 7.67 -2.52
C ARG A 51 25.21 8.41 -3.36
N GLU A 52 25.61 9.25 -4.31
CA GLU A 52 24.70 10.08 -5.12
C GLU A 52 24.35 9.40 -6.45
N GLU A 53 25.33 8.94 -7.24
CA GLU A 53 25.04 8.30 -8.53
C GLU A 53 24.26 6.99 -8.38
N VAL A 54 24.64 6.16 -7.40
CA VAL A 54 23.91 4.94 -7.07
C VAL A 54 22.52 5.27 -6.51
N ARG A 55 22.37 6.41 -5.82
CA ARG A 55 21.09 6.83 -5.24
C ARG A 55 20.09 7.21 -6.30
N GLU A 56 20.48 7.95 -7.33
CA GLU A 56 19.57 8.32 -8.42
C GLU A 56 18.99 7.07 -9.09
N ASN A 57 19.83 6.07 -9.37
CA ASN A 57 19.36 4.79 -9.91
C ASN A 57 18.44 4.05 -8.93
N CYS A 58 18.75 4.06 -7.63
CA CYS A 58 17.85 3.48 -6.62
C CYS A 58 16.51 4.22 -6.55
N GLN A 59 16.51 5.55 -6.65
CA GLN A 59 15.29 6.36 -6.63
C GLN A 59 14.39 6.07 -7.83
N GLU A 60 14.97 5.85 -9.02
CA GLU A 60 14.22 5.41 -10.20
C GLU A 60 13.51 4.08 -9.92
N VAL A 61 14.23 3.07 -9.41
CA VAL A 61 13.65 1.77 -9.05
C VAL A 61 12.53 1.92 -8.01
N LEU A 62 12.76 2.70 -6.95
CA LEU A 62 11.77 2.94 -5.90
C LEU A 62 10.50 3.61 -6.44
N SER A 63 10.64 4.56 -7.37
CA SER A 63 9.48 5.24 -7.98
C SER A 63 8.63 4.29 -8.83
N ILE A 64 9.26 3.37 -9.56
CA ILE A 64 8.55 2.35 -10.33
C ILE A 64 7.85 1.36 -9.39
N GLU A 65 8.51 0.97 -8.30
CA GLU A 65 7.92 0.10 -7.28
C GLU A 65 6.66 0.72 -6.64
N GLU A 66 6.73 2.02 -6.30
CA GLU A 66 5.58 2.76 -5.79
C GLU A 66 4.45 2.81 -6.82
N GLU A 67 4.73 3.09 -8.10
CA GLU A 67 3.69 3.13 -9.14
C GLU A 67 3.03 1.76 -9.37
N ILE A 68 3.81 0.67 -9.32
CA ILE A 68 3.29 -0.70 -9.41
C ILE A 68 2.34 -0.98 -8.25
N GLU A 69 2.73 -0.69 -7.01
CA GLU A 69 1.89 -0.89 -5.82
C GLU A 69 0.56 -0.12 -5.96
N ASP A 70 0.64 1.11 -6.44
CA ASP A 70 -0.50 1.99 -6.67
C ASP A 70 -1.48 1.44 -7.72
N LEU A 71 -0.96 0.85 -8.80
CA LEU A 71 -1.75 0.21 -9.85
C LEU A 71 -2.35 -1.11 -9.40
N GLU A 72 -1.61 -1.91 -8.62
CA GLU A 72 -2.10 -3.15 -8.03
C GLU A 72 -3.27 -2.89 -7.08
N GLU A 73 -3.19 -1.86 -6.25
CA GLU A 73 -4.28 -1.46 -5.34
C GLU A 73 -5.49 -0.93 -6.14
N LYS A 74 -5.27 -0.13 -7.19
CA LYS A 74 -6.35 0.30 -8.12
C LYS A 74 -7.03 -0.90 -8.77
N MET A 75 -6.27 -1.89 -9.22
CA MET A 75 -6.79 -3.12 -9.82
C MET A 75 -7.62 -3.93 -8.80
N ARG A 76 -7.13 -4.07 -7.57
CA ARG A 76 -7.86 -4.73 -6.47
C ARG A 76 -9.22 -4.11 -6.19
N ARG A 77 -9.27 -2.78 -6.11
CA ARG A 77 -10.52 -2.05 -5.88
C ARG A 77 -11.52 -2.27 -7.01
N LEU A 78 -11.08 -2.32 -8.27
CA LEU A 78 -11.94 -2.61 -9.41
C LEU A 78 -12.50 -4.04 -9.40
N GLU A 79 -11.75 -4.98 -8.84
CA GLU A 79 -12.16 -6.37 -8.63
C GLU A 79 -13.06 -6.57 -7.40
N GLY A 80 -13.30 -5.51 -6.62
CA GLY A 80 -14.14 -5.55 -5.43
C GLY A 80 -13.45 -6.13 -4.20
N ASN A 81 -12.12 -6.24 -4.21
CA ASN A 81 -11.35 -6.69 -3.06
C ASN A 81 -11.30 -5.59 -1.97
N LYS A 82 -11.21 -6.01 -0.70
CA LYS A 82 -11.03 -5.09 0.43
C LYS A 82 -9.64 -4.46 0.42
N PRO A 83 -9.44 -3.30 1.09
CA PRO A 83 -8.13 -2.72 1.29
C PRO A 83 -7.21 -3.71 1.99
N ARG A 84 -5.90 -3.53 1.81
CA ARG A 84 -4.87 -4.32 2.47
C ARG A 84 -4.09 -3.48 3.46
N ARG A 85 -3.50 -4.16 4.44
CA ARG A 85 -2.53 -3.59 5.37
C ARG A 85 -1.39 -4.56 5.61
N ILE A 86 -0.27 -4.07 6.13
CA ILE A 86 0.89 -4.90 6.42
C ILE A 86 0.70 -5.62 7.76
N CYS A 87 0.98 -6.93 7.78
CA CYS A 87 1.02 -7.71 9.00
C CYS A 87 2.16 -7.22 9.90
N PRO A 88 1.89 -6.77 11.14
CA PRO A 88 2.93 -6.21 12.02
C PRO A 88 3.97 -7.23 12.47
N SER A 89 3.69 -8.53 12.32
CA SER A 89 4.60 -9.60 12.73
C SER A 89 5.53 -10.10 11.62
N CYS A 90 5.13 -10.02 10.36
CA CYS A 90 5.88 -10.67 9.27
C CYS A 90 6.02 -9.86 7.98
N GLY A 91 5.39 -8.68 7.89
CA GLY A 91 5.49 -7.81 6.72
C GLY A 91 4.56 -8.16 5.55
N GLU A 92 3.78 -9.25 5.63
CA GLU A 92 2.89 -9.65 4.54
C GLU A 92 1.64 -8.76 4.44
N TYR A 93 1.17 -8.46 3.22
CA TYR A 93 -0.12 -7.82 3.03
C TYR A 93 -1.27 -8.76 3.43
N ILE A 94 -2.15 -8.27 4.28
CA ILE A 94 -3.36 -8.94 4.75
C ILE A 94 -4.58 -8.07 4.45
N GLU A 95 -5.71 -8.69 4.12
CA GLU A 95 -6.95 -7.94 3.93
C GLU A 95 -7.37 -7.26 5.22
N GLU A 96 -7.92 -6.06 5.09
CA GLU A 96 -8.47 -5.32 6.21
C GLU A 96 -9.62 -6.11 6.87
N GLY A 97 -9.61 -6.15 8.20
CA GLY A 97 -10.52 -6.98 9.00
C GLY A 97 -10.12 -8.46 9.14
N SER A 98 -9.05 -8.93 8.48
CA SER A 98 -8.53 -10.30 8.71
C SER A 98 -8.17 -10.48 10.18
N LEU A 99 -8.67 -11.58 10.79
CA LEU A 99 -8.37 -11.97 12.18
C LEU A 99 -7.00 -12.61 12.35
N TYR A 100 -6.47 -13.23 11.29
CA TYR A 100 -5.18 -13.91 11.31
C TYR A 100 -4.41 -13.58 10.04
N CYS A 101 -3.08 -13.53 10.13
CA CYS A 101 -2.25 -13.45 8.94
C CYS A 101 -2.23 -14.81 8.22
N SER A 102 -2.57 -14.82 6.93
CA SER A 102 -2.54 -16.02 6.10
C SER A 102 -1.14 -16.63 5.93
N ARG A 103 -0.09 -15.82 6.08
CA ARG A 103 1.30 -16.27 5.94
C ARG A 103 1.92 -16.77 7.24
N CYS A 104 1.78 -16.03 8.34
CA CYS A 104 2.48 -16.34 9.59
C CYS A 104 1.58 -16.77 10.74
N GLY A 105 0.25 -16.73 10.58
CA GLY A 105 -0.72 -17.09 11.62
C GLY A 105 -0.88 -16.07 12.76
N PHE A 106 -0.15 -14.94 12.73
CA PHE A 106 -0.27 -13.91 13.77
C PHE A 106 -1.70 -13.40 13.89
N HIS A 107 -2.24 -13.41 15.12
CA HIS A 107 -3.57 -12.91 15.43
C HIS A 107 -3.59 -11.38 15.35
N GLN A 108 -4.43 -10.88 14.46
CA GLN A 108 -4.60 -9.47 14.17
C GLN A 108 -5.52 -8.87 15.22
N LYS A 109 -4.97 -8.03 16.10
CA LYS A 109 -5.80 -7.23 17.01
C LYS A 109 -6.69 -6.33 16.15
N GLN A 110 -8.00 -6.54 16.18
CA GLN A 110 -8.94 -5.58 15.62
C GLN A 110 -8.83 -4.31 16.47
N GLN A 111 -8.76 -3.14 15.83
CA GLN A 111 -8.96 -1.90 16.55
C GLN A 111 -10.41 -1.91 17.06
N GLU A 112 -10.57 -2.14 18.37
CA GLU A 112 -11.83 -1.89 19.03
C GLU A 112 -12.05 -0.38 19.01
N LEU A 113 -12.91 0.08 18.10
CA LEU A 113 -13.29 1.47 18.04
C LEU A 113 -14.37 1.72 19.10
N THR A 114 -14.21 2.76 19.89
CA THR A 114 -15.18 3.18 20.90
C THR A 114 -15.71 4.56 20.55
N CYS A 115 -16.98 4.81 20.87
CA CYS A 115 -17.57 6.12 20.66
C CYS A 115 -16.90 7.13 21.59
N SER A 116 -16.39 8.24 21.04
CA SER A 116 -15.77 9.31 21.81
C SER A 116 -16.73 10.02 22.76
N GLN A 117 -18.04 9.92 22.54
CA GLN A 117 -19.06 10.55 23.39
C GLN A 117 -19.56 9.60 24.50
N CYS A 118 -19.93 8.37 24.17
CA CYS A 118 -20.58 7.46 25.13
C CYS A 118 -19.69 6.29 25.59
N GLY A 119 -18.52 6.09 24.97
CA GLY A 119 -17.57 5.01 25.31
C GLY A 119 -17.97 3.62 24.83
N GLU A 120 -19.16 3.45 24.25
CA GLU A 120 -19.63 2.14 23.78
C GLU A 120 -18.86 1.69 22.52
N LYS A 121 -18.72 0.37 22.35
CA LYS A 121 -18.07 -0.19 21.17
C LYS A 121 -18.87 0.13 19.91
N ILE A 122 -18.18 0.57 18.86
CA ILE A 122 -18.79 0.96 17.59
C ILE A 122 -18.08 0.28 16.41
N ASN A 123 -18.80 0.04 15.32
CA ASN A 123 -18.19 -0.46 14.10
C ASN A 123 -17.56 0.72 13.33
N PRO A 124 -16.30 0.63 12.88
CA PRO A 124 -15.66 1.68 12.06
C PRO A 124 -16.43 2.04 10.78
N GLN A 125 -17.27 1.14 10.27
CA GLN A 125 -18.10 1.35 9.08
C GLN A 125 -19.39 2.14 9.37
N ASP A 126 -19.77 2.30 10.65
CA ASP A 126 -20.94 3.07 11.02
C ASP A 126 -20.71 4.56 10.80
N LYS A 127 -21.71 5.26 10.26
CA LYS A 127 -21.66 6.73 10.13
C LYS A 127 -21.98 7.43 11.46
N PHE A 128 -22.83 6.79 12.27
CA PHE A 128 -23.30 7.30 13.55
C PHE A 128 -23.24 6.20 14.60
N CYS A 129 -22.95 6.56 15.85
CA CYS A 129 -22.99 5.65 16.97
C CYS A 129 -24.43 5.14 17.17
N PRO A 130 -24.67 3.81 17.19
CA PRO A 130 -26.01 3.26 17.39
C PRO A 130 -26.55 3.46 18.81
N HIS A 131 -25.69 3.84 19.77
CA HIS A 131 -26.07 4.00 21.18
C HIS A 131 -26.38 5.46 21.57
N CYS A 132 -25.68 6.45 20.99
CA CYS A 132 -25.88 7.86 21.34
C CYS A 132 -26.15 8.78 20.15
N GLY A 133 -26.03 8.29 18.91
CA GLY A 133 -26.26 9.06 17.69
C GLY A 133 -25.09 9.95 17.25
N GLN A 134 -23.96 9.96 17.97
CA GLN A 134 -22.78 10.74 17.60
C GLN A 134 -22.22 10.34 16.23
N GLU A 135 -21.91 11.32 15.39
CA GLU A 135 -21.23 11.07 14.12
C GLU A 135 -19.80 10.55 14.35
N ILE A 136 -19.45 9.47 13.67
CA ILE A 136 -18.16 8.80 13.80
C ILE A 136 -17.21 9.42 12.78
N LYS A 137 -16.19 10.14 13.26
CA LYS A 137 -15.09 10.61 12.43
C LYS A 137 -14.22 9.41 12.08
N GLN A 138 -14.42 8.84 10.89
CA GLN A 138 -13.59 7.73 10.43
C GLN A 138 -12.11 8.18 10.41
N PRO A 139 -11.17 7.41 10.98
CA PRO A 139 -9.77 7.66 10.73
C PRO A 139 -9.53 7.32 9.24
N SER A 140 -9.44 8.35 8.41
CA SER A 140 -8.88 8.24 7.07
C SER A 140 -7.48 7.65 7.20
N SER A 141 -7.27 6.48 6.62
CA SER A 141 -5.95 5.85 6.49
C SER A 141 -5.05 6.71 5.60
N HIS A 142 -4.38 7.70 6.20
CA HIS A 142 -2.99 8.13 5.97
C HIS A 142 -2.75 9.54 6.56
N LYS A 143 -1.85 9.60 7.54
CA LYS A 143 -0.79 10.61 7.76
C LYS A 143 -0.20 10.42 9.16
N THR A 144 1.00 9.83 9.26
CA THR A 144 1.91 10.12 10.38
C THR A 144 2.64 11.41 10.03
N GLU A 145 2.12 12.53 10.53
CA GLU A 145 2.87 13.76 10.71
C GLU A 145 3.31 13.75 12.19
N GLU A 146 4.58 13.44 12.45
CA GLU A 146 5.25 13.77 13.71
C GLU A 146 6.23 14.90 13.39
N GLU A 147 5.82 16.13 13.64
CA GLU A 147 6.72 17.25 13.92
C GLU A 147 6.41 17.78 15.34
N GLU A 148 7.50 18.21 15.99
CA GLU A 148 7.60 19.02 17.21
C GLU A 148 7.73 18.30 18.57
N GLU A 149 8.98 18.01 18.95
CA GLU A 149 9.52 18.49 20.21
C GLU A 149 10.79 19.34 19.95
N LYS A 150 10.60 20.66 19.88
CA LYS A 150 11.55 21.63 20.42
C LYS A 150 10.93 22.16 21.71
N ASN A 151 11.59 21.97 22.84
CA ASN A 151 11.70 22.93 23.96
C ASN A 151 12.44 22.24 25.14
N ASP A 152 13.77 22.37 25.14
CA ASP A 152 14.55 22.96 26.25
C ASP A 152 15.98 23.26 25.76
#